data_AF-D0P240-F1
#
_entry.id   AF-D0P240-F1
#
_cell.length_a   1.000
_cell.length_b   1.000
_cell.length_c   1.000
_cell.angle_alpha   90.00
_cell.angle_beta   90.00
_cell.angle_gamma   90.00
#
_symmetry.space_group_name_H-M   'P 1'
#
loop_
_entity.id
_entity.type
_entity.pdbx_description
1 polymer ?
#
loop_
_entity_poly.entity_id
_entity_poly.type
_entity_poly.pdbx_seq_one_letter_code
_entity_poly.pdbx_strand_id
1 'polypeptide(L)'
;MDEAEVMCDWCGAPVCGWKRYGFELQEAGCRLQVKLSRRRRGNRAVRQALCRLYLYLKSGSMQGDVPECVKRQLHTVWPDAEKGHRSLRCKPRPAHRELRANAL
;
A
#
# COMPACT_ATOMS: atom_id res chain seq x y z
N MET A 1 -7.62 -22.32 23.05
CA MET A 1 -7.17 -20.92 23.15
C MET A 1 -7.76 -20.21 21.95
N ASP A 2 -8.77 -19.39 22.17
CA ASP A 2 -9.36 -18.57 21.10
C ASP A 2 -8.30 -17.59 20.62
N GLU A 3 -7.81 -17.79 19.39
CA GLU A 3 -7.01 -16.78 18.70
C GLU A 3 -7.92 -15.57 18.47
N ALA A 4 -7.88 -14.62 19.42
CA ALA A 4 -8.53 -13.34 19.24
C ALA A 4 -8.01 -12.72 17.94
N GLU A 5 -8.86 -12.71 16.90
CA GLU A 5 -8.50 -12.12 15.61
C GLU A 5 -8.08 -10.67 15.83
N VAL A 6 -6.79 -10.38 15.62
CA VAL A 6 -6.26 -9.02 15.82
C VAL A 6 -6.86 -8.09 14.77
N MET A 7 -7.88 -7.36 15.20
CA MET A 7 -8.60 -6.36 14.42
C MET A 7 -7.69 -5.20 14.06
N CYS A 8 -7.84 -4.66 12.86
CA CYS A 8 -7.12 -3.45 12.48
C CYS A 8 -7.75 -2.23 13.15
N ASP A 9 -6.96 -1.52 13.97
CA ASP A 9 -7.35 -0.31 14.71
C ASP A 9 -7.95 0.81 13.83
N TRP A 10 -7.69 0.78 12.53
CA TRP A 10 -8.09 1.83 11.58
C TRP A 10 -9.31 1.50 10.75
N CYS A 11 -9.65 0.23 10.57
CA CYS A 11 -10.80 -0.17 9.74
C CYS A 11 -11.68 -1.25 10.36
N GLY A 12 -11.38 -1.69 11.59
CA GLY A 12 -12.18 -2.68 12.31
C GLY A 12 -12.32 -4.02 11.59
N ALA A 13 -11.37 -4.38 10.72
CA ALA A 13 -11.41 -5.64 9.97
C ALA A 13 -10.31 -6.59 10.47
N PRO A 14 -10.58 -7.91 10.59
CA PRO A 14 -9.59 -8.89 11.05
C PRO A 14 -8.44 -9.04 10.04
N VAL A 15 -8.79 -9.06 8.74
CA VAL A 15 -7.85 -8.95 7.62
C VAL A 15 -8.07 -7.62 6.89
N CYS A 16 -7.34 -6.58 7.32
CA CYS A 16 -7.47 -5.27 6.69
C CYS A 16 -6.95 -5.26 5.25
N GLY A 17 -7.44 -4.30 4.46
CA GLY A 17 -7.05 -4.14 3.06
C GLY A 17 -5.54 -4.01 2.87
N TRP A 18 -4.83 -3.38 3.81
CA TRP A 18 -3.38 -3.30 3.76
C TRP A 18 -2.68 -4.64 4.00
N LYS A 19 -3.14 -5.45 4.96
CA LYS A 19 -2.63 -6.82 5.14
C LYS A 19 -2.83 -7.66 3.88
N ARG A 20 -3.98 -7.49 3.20
CA ARG A 20 -4.35 -8.29 2.02
C ARG A 20 -3.66 -7.87 0.72
N TYR A 21 -3.50 -6.58 0.47
CA TYR A 21 -3.02 -6.03 -0.81
C TYR A 21 -1.75 -5.18 -0.69
N GLY A 22 -1.22 -5.00 0.51
CA GLY A 22 -0.13 -4.07 0.78
C GLY A 22 1.16 -4.41 0.03
N PHE A 23 1.42 -5.70 -0.21
CA PHE A 23 2.59 -6.13 -0.94
C PHE A 23 2.52 -5.72 -2.42
N GLU A 24 1.42 -6.01 -3.09
CA GLU A 24 1.18 -5.64 -4.50
C GLU A 24 1.23 -4.12 -4.67
N LEU A 25 0.66 -3.38 -3.70
CA LEU A 25 0.72 -1.92 -3.67
C LEU A 25 2.16 -1.40 -3.49
N GLN A 26 2.97 -2.06 -2.64
CA GLN A 26 4.38 -1.71 -2.45
C GLN A 26 5.21 -1.93 -3.72
N GLU A 27 5.09 -3.10 -4.35
CA GLU A 27 5.80 -3.38 -5.61
C GLU A 27 5.40 -2.40 -6.71
N ALA A 28 4.10 -2.20 -6.92
CA ALA A 28 3.60 -1.26 -7.92
C ALA A 28 4.07 0.17 -7.62
N GLY A 29 4.05 0.56 -6.35
CA GLY A 29 4.46 1.87 -5.88
C GLY A 29 5.95 2.14 -6.11
N CYS A 30 6.82 1.17 -5.86
CA CYS A 30 8.24 1.29 -6.16
C CYS A 30 8.47 1.50 -7.68
N ARG A 31 7.79 0.74 -8.53
CA ARG A 31 7.88 0.88 -10.00
C ARG A 31 7.34 2.24 -10.47
N LEU A 32 6.22 2.69 -9.90
CA LEU A 32 5.62 3.99 -10.18
C LEU A 32 6.51 5.14 -9.74
N GLN A 33 7.12 5.07 -8.57
CA GLN A 33 8.01 6.12 -8.05
C GLN A 33 9.20 6.35 -8.99
N VAL A 34 9.81 5.29 -9.54
CA VAL A 34 10.89 5.41 -10.54
C VAL A 34 10.41 6.09 -11.83
N LYS A 35 9.21 5.74 -12.31
CA LYS A 35 8.64 6.35 -13.52
C LYS A 35 8.24 7.82 -13.30
N LEU A 36 7.68 8.14 -12.14
CA LEU A 36 7.14 9.45 -11.80
C LEU A 36 8.24 10.44 -11.38
N SER A 37 9.30 9.98 -10.72
CA SER A 37 10.47 10.81 -10.39
C SER A 37 11.15 11.34 -11.65
N ARG A 38 11.28 10.52 -12.70
CA ARG A 38 11.76 10.93 -14.03
C ARG A 38 10.90 12.05 -14.65
N ARG A 39 9.63 12.14 -14.28
CA ARG A 39 8.67 13.17 -14.75
C ARG A 39 8.47 14.30 -13.74
N ARG A 40 9.34 14.42 -12.72
CA ARG A 40 9.25 15.40 -11.62
C ARG A 40 7.90 15.40 -10.89
N ARG A 41 7.20 14.26 -10.85
CA ARG A 41 5.97 14.10 -10.08
C ARG A 41 6.29 13.54 -8.69
N GLY A 42 5.66 14.12 -7.67
CA GLY A 42 5.91 13.77 -6.27
C GLY A 42 5.11 12.55 -5.77
N ASN A 43 5.37 12.19 -4.51
CA ASN A 43 4.75 11.06 -3.81
C ASN A 43 3.21 11.13 -3.76
N ARG A 44 2.61 12.33 -3.79
CA ARG A 44 1.15 12.49 -3.93
C ARG A 44 0.60 11.78 -5.17
N ALA A 45 1.29 11.86 -6.30
CA ALA A 45 0.87 11.19 -7.54
C ALA A 45 1.02 9.67 -7.45
N VAL A 46 2.05 9.18 -6.74
CA VAL A 46 2.22 7.75 -6.44
C VAL A 46 1.04 7.26 -5.61
N ARG A 47 0.72 7.94 -4.49
CA ARG A 47 -0.40 7.56 -3.61
C ARG A 47 -1.74 7.54 -4.35
N GLN A 48 -2.04 8.53 -5.18
CA GLN A 48 -3.26 8.56 -5.98
C GLN A 48 -3.38 7.37 -6.93
N ALA A 49 -2.28 7.00 -7.61
CA ALA A 49 -2.26 5.83 -8.49
C ALA A 49 -2.46 4.53 -7.70
N LEU A 50 -1.85 4.42 -6.51
CA LEU A 50 -1.99 3.26 -5.63
C LEU A 50 -3.39 3.13 -5.02
N CYS A 51 -4.05 4.24 -4.69
CA CYS A 51 -5.45 4.23 -4.28
C CYS A 51 -6.35 3.61 -5.37
N ARG A 52 -6.15 4.01 -6.64
CA ARG A 52 -6.91 3.45 -7.77
C ARG A 52 -6.59 1.97 -8.00
N LEU A 53 -5.31 1.60 -7.87
CA LEU A 53 -4.90 0.20 -7.97
C LEU A 53 -5.52 -0.65 -6.86
N TYR A 54 -5.56 -0.16 -5.62
CA TYR A 54 -6.24 -0.85 -4.52
C TYR A 54 -7.71 -1.10 -4.81
N LEU A 55 -8.45 -0.07 -5.27
CA LEU A 55 -9.87 -0.21 -5.61
C LEU A 55 -10.08 -1.27 -6.70
N TYR A 56 -9.20 -1.27 -7.70
CA TYR A 56 -9.24 -2.23 -8.79
C TYR A 56 -8.96 -3.66 -8.29
N LEU A 57 -7.94 -3.85 -7.46
CA LEU A 57 -7.63 -5.16 -6.86
C LEU A 57 -8.74 -5.67 -5.93
N LYS A 58 -9.46 -4.77 -5.25
CA LYS A 58 -10.55 -5.11 -4.32
C LYS A 58 -11.85 -5.44 -5.03
N SER A 59 -12.21 -4.66 -6.06
CA SER A 59 -13.58 -4.60 -6.60
C SER A 59 -13.67 -4.66 -8.12
N GLY A 60 -12.54 -4.67 -8.84
CA GLY A 60 -12.49 -4.52 -10.29
C GLY A 60 -12.79 -3.10 -10.79
N SER A 61 -13.15 -2.16 -9.90
CA SER A 61 -13.44 -0.77 -10.23
C SER A 61 -12.28 0.16 -9.87
N MET A 62 -12.07 1.23 -10.67
CA MET A 62 -11.14 2.29 -10.32
C MET A 62 -11.76 3.40 -9.44
N GLN A 63 -13.05 3.29 -9.13
CA GLN A 63 -13.82 4.27 -8.36
C GLN A 63 -14.24 3.71 -7.00
N GLY A 64 -14.50 4.61 -6.06
CA GLY A 64 -14.96 4.29 -4.70
C GLY A 64 -14.02 4.79 -3.61
N ASP A 65 -14.41 4.53 -2.37
CA ASP A 65 -13.68 5.01 -1.20
C ASP A 65 -12.61 4.02 -0.74
N VAL A 66 -11.39 4.54 -0.61
CA VAL A 66 -10.27 3.79 -0.04
C VAL A 66 -10.35 3.88 1.50
N PRO A 67 -10.32 2.74 2.21
CA PRO A 67 -10.30 2.73 3.67
C PRO A 67 -9.11 3.49 4.25
N GLU A 68 -9.32 4.10 5.42
CA GLU A 68 -8.31 4.94 6.07
C GLU A 68 -7.04 4.16 6.43
N CYS A 69 -7.16 2.88 6.77
CA CYS A 69 -6.03 2.00 7.04
C CYS A 69 -5.06 1.92 5.85
N VAL A 70 -5.59 1.87 4.62
CA VAL A 70 -4.79 1.82 3.39
C VAL A 70 -4.19 3.20 3.12
N LYS A 71 -5.00 4.27 3.24
CA LYS A 71 -4.52 5.65 3.03
C LYS A 71 -3.35 6.01 3.95
N ARG A 72 -3.46 5.69 5.25
CA ARG A 72 -2.40 5.94 6.24
C ARG A 72 -1.12 5.19 5.89
N GLN A 73 -1.22 3.92 5.56
CA GLN A 73 -0.06 3.12 5.18
C GLN A 73 0.60 3.62 3.89
N LEU A 74 -0.18 4.02 2.89
CA LEU A 74 0.34 4.68 1.69
C LEU A 74 1.06 5.99 2.03
N HIS A 75 0.57 6.76 3.00
CA HIS A 75 1.21 8.00 3.45
C HIS A 75 2.52 7.73 4.21
N THR A 76 2.55 6.71 5.07
CA THR A 76 3.78 6.26 5.76
C THR A 76 4.88 5.84 4.77
N VAL A 77 4.53 5.10 3.71
CA VAL A 77 5.51 4.59 2.73
C VAL A 77 5.93 5.66 1.73
N TRP A 78 5.00 6.52 1.30
CA TRP A 78 5.27 7.64 0.39
C TRP A 78 4.80 8.96 1.02
N PRO A 79 5.57 9.52 1.96
CA PRO A 79 5.18 10.76 2.65
C PRO A 79 5.14 11.95 1.69
N ASP A 80 4.49 13.02 2.10
CA ASP A 80 4.61 14.30 1.40
C ASP A 80 6.06 14.80 1.42
N ALA A 81 6.46 15.47 0.36
CA ALA A 81 7.81 16.01 0.28
C ALA A 81 7.94 17.16 1.28
N GLU A 82 8.55 16.91 2.43
CA GLU A 82 9.08 17.99 3.25
C GLU A 82 10.16 18.71 2.45
N LYS A 83 10.16 20.05 2.51
CA LYS A 83 11.09 20.90 1.77
C LYS A 83 12.53 20.43 2.00
N GLY A 84 13.14 19.78 1.01
CA GLY A 84 14.59 19.49 0.99
C GLY A 84 15.01 18.01 1.03
N HIS A 85 14.12 17.04 1.26
CA HIS A 85 14.53 15.63 1.32
C HIS A 85 14.35 14.92 -0.04
N ARG A 86 15.46 14.42 -0.62
CA ARG A 86 15.41 13.50 -1.76
C ARG A 86 14.60 12.29 -1.33
N SER A 87 13.50 12.04 -2.04
CA SER A 87 12.64 10.88 -1.86
C SER A 87 13.49 9.62 -1.65
N LEU A 88 13.48 9.08 -0.43
CA LEU A 88 14.12 7.80 -0.13
C LEU A 88 13.57 6.75 -1.11
N ARG A 89 14.47 5.94 -1.67
CA ARG A 89 14.07 4.87 -2.59
C ARG A 89 13.09 3.95 -1.87
N CYS A 90 11.97 3.64 -2.51
CA CYS A 90 11.05 2.62 -2.06
C CYS A 90 11.82 1.31 -1.80
N LYS A 91 11.82 0.85 -0.55
CA LYS A 91 12.28 -0.48 -0.17
C LYS A 91 11.03 -1.33 0.03
N PRO A 92 10.69 -2.25 -0.90
CA PRO A 92 9.58 -3.16 -0.66
C PRO A 92 9.88 -3.95 0.62
N ARG A 93 8.92 -4.03 1.54
CA ARG A 93 9.07 -4.90 2.71
C ARG A 93 9.10 -6.34 2.18
N PRO A 94 9.98 -7.23 2.68
CA PRO A 94 9.93 -8.63 2.31
C PRO A 94 8.51 -9.15 2.60
N ALA A 95 7.86 -9.70 1.57
CA ALA A 95 6.56 -10.33 1.72
C ALA A 95 6.65 -11.43 2.78
N HIS A 96 5.57 -11.63 3.51
CA HIS A 96 5.28 -12.85 4.25
C HIS A 96 4.99 -14.02 3.26
N ARG A 97 5.81 -14.17 2.21
CA ARG A 97 5.69 -15.20 1.15
C ARG A 97 5.95 -16.61 1.69
N GLU A 98 6.33 -16.76 2.95
CA GLU A 98 6.60 -18.06 3.57
C GLU A 98 5.34 -18.80 4.06
N LEU A 99 4.14 -18.19 4.09
CA LEU A 99 2.93 -18.89 4.56
C LEU A 99 2.01 -19.45 3.45
N ARG A 100 2.28 -19.18 2.17
CA ARG A 100 1.50 -19.78 1.05
C ARG A 100 2.18 -20.99 0.40
N ALA A 101 3.40 -21.33 0.81
CA ALA A 101 4.14 -22.46 0.26
C ALA A 101 3.92 -23.79 1.01
N ASN A 102 3.22 -23.78 2.16
CA ASN A 102 3.00 -24.97 3.01
C ASN A 102 1.52 -25.41 3.09
N ALA A 103 0.73 -25.15 2.04
CA ALA A 103 -0.66 -25.60 1.94
C ALA A 103 -0.85 -26.62 0.79
N LEU A 104 0.10 -27.56 0.69
CA LEU A 104 -0.05 -28.82 -0.06
C LEU A 104 0.43 -29.97 0.82
#